data_AF-A0A9E2P397-F1
#
_entry.id   AF-A0A9E2P397-F1
#
_cell.length_a   1.000
_cell.length_b   1.000
_cell.length_c   1.000
_cell.angle_alpha   90.00
_cell.angle_beta   90.00
_cell.angle_gamma   90.00
#
_symmetry.space_group_name_H-M   'P 1'
#
loop_
_entity.id
_entity.type
_entity.pdbx_description
1 polymer ?
#
loop_
_entity_poly.entity_id
_entity_poly.type
_entity_poly.pdbx_seq_one_letter_code
_entity_poly.pdbx_strand_id
1 'polypeptide(L)'
;MRKNKIFTVAMMAFALMSCGNATKSNDVAEGTKDTLSVDSVQSQPDSVVVSPLEDEAKVKAFLQDFYDKYVFQTQKGKLTYEEAVQTFCTPELQKYLSDKYEYECTDGPCYDQTSFRSDAQDGPSEEYKVVEIIPEGEDWYKVTFLDMGNRGSVKIHCVAEGDALKMSEIKKK
;
A
#
# COMPACT_ATOMS: atom_id res chain seq x y z
N MET A 1 -3.18 47.98 -24.97
CA MET A 1 -1.74 47.70 -25.18
C MET A 1 -1.30 46.64 -24.18
N ARG A 2 -0.70 45.56 -24.70
CA ARG A 2 -0.27 44.34 -23.98
C ARG A 2 0.95 44.60 -23.12
N LYS A 3 1.06 43.89 -21.98
CA LYS A 3 2.36 43.33 -21.52
C LYS A 3 2.11 41.94 -20.93
N ASN A 4 2.40 40.94 -21.76
CA ASN A 4 2.38 39.51 -21.43
C ASN A 4 3.50 39.20 -20.42
N LYS A 5 3.19 38.41 -19.39
CA LYS A 5 4.22 37.80 -18.53
C LYS A 5 4.64 36.48 -19.18
N ILE A 6 5.93 36.41 -19.51
CA ILE A 6 6.58 35.27 -20.17
C ILE A 6 6.79 34.18 -19.12
N PHE A 7 6.25 32.99 -19.39
CA PHE A 7 6.58 31.75 -18.69
C PHE A 7 7.94 31.25 -19.18
N THR A 8 8.89 31.06 -18.27
CA THR A 8 10.15 30.37 -18.57
C THR A 8 9.99 28.90 -18.17
N VAL A 9 9.90 28.02 -19.17
CA VAL A 9 9.98 26.57 -19.03
C VAL A 9 11.46 26.19 -19.13
N ALA A 10 12.01 25.57 -18.09
CA ALA A 10 13.34 24.97 -18.13
C ALA A 10 13.21 23.48 -18.50
N MET A 11 13.57 23.13 -19.74
CA MET A 11 13.81 21.76 -20.18
C MET A 11 15.16 21.29 -19.61
N MET A 12 15.15 20.30 -18.72
CA MET A 12 16.35 19.53 -18.38
C MET A 12 16.38 18.26 -19.21
N ALA A 13 17.44 18.13 -20.00
CA ALA A 13 17.67 17.06 -20.95
C ALA A 13 18.01 15.72 -20.25
N PHE A 14 17.41 14.66 -20.78
CA PHE A 14 17.77 13.27 -20.50
C PHE A 14 19.16 12.96 -21.07
N ALA A 15 20.06 12.45 -20.22
CA ALA A 15 21.28 11.77 -20.67
C ALA A 15 21.09 10.25 -20.50
N LEU A 16 20.94 9.55 -21.61
CA LEU A 16 21.06 8.10 -21.68
C LEU A 16 22.55 7.77 -21.85
N MET A 17 23.14 7.08 -20.88
CA MET A 17 24.45 6.44 -21.04
C MET A 17 24.28 4.94 -21.29
N SER A 18 25.02 4.52 -22.30
CA SER A 18 24.95 3.29 -23.08
C SER A 18 25.54 2.07 -22.36
N CYS A 19 25.13 0.90 -22.86
CA CYS A 19 25.53 -0.46 -22.52
C CYS A 19 27.05 -0.70 -22.40
N GLY A 20 27.42 -1.62 -21.50
CA GLY A 20 28.70 -2.32 -21.52
C GLY A 20 28.58 -3.67 -20.81
N ASN A 21 28.25 -4.72 -21.56
CA ASN A 21 28.32 -6.12 -21.12
C ASN A 21 29.61 -6.73 -21.70
N ALA A 22 30.49 -7.27 -20.87
CA ALA A 22 31.60 -8.10 -21.33
C ALA A 22 31.95 -9.18 -20.30
N THR A 23 32.07 -10.39 -20.84
CA THR A 23 32.26 -11.70 -20.25
C THR A 23 33.61 -11.90 -19.54
N LYS A 24 33.54 -12.72 -18.47
CA LYS A 24 34.55 -13.58 -17.80
C LYS A 24 35.98 -13.60 -18.34
N SER A 25 36.93 -13.51 -17.40
CA SER A 25 38.14 -14.34 -17.38
C SER A 25 38.46 -14.75 -15.94
N ASN A 26 38.66 -16.05 -15.74
CA ASN A 26 39.33 -16.61 -14.57
C ASN A 26 40.84 -16.44 -14.76
N ASP A 27 41.57 -16.03 -13.72
CA ASP A 27 42.93 -16.54 -13.51
C ASP A 27 43.31 -16.46 -12.03
N VAL A 28 44.05 -17.50 -11.63
CA VAL A 28 44.42 -17.90 -10.27
C VAL A 28 45.69 -17.17 -9.84
N ALA A 29 45.73 -16.67 -8.61
CA ALA A 29 46.99 -16.48 -7.88
C ALA A 29 46.78 -16.56 -6.36
N GLU A 30 47.64 -17.34 -5.76
CA GLU A 30 47.73 -17.86 -4.40
C GLU A 30 48.24 -16.82 -3.39
N GLY A 31 47.78 -16.87 -2.13
CA GLY A 31 48.23 -15.95 -1.08
C GLY A 31 47.55 -16.09 0.29
N THR A 32 47.82 -17.21 0.97
CA THR A 32 47.90 -17.44 2.43
C THR A 32 47.64 -16.25 3.37
N LYS A 33 46.65 -16.33 4.29
CA LYS A 33 46.78 -16.77 5.71
C LYS A 33 45.66 -16.21 6.62
N ASP A 34 45.26 -17.07 7.57
CA ASP A 34 44.75 -16.75 8.90
C ASP A 34 43.28 -16.28 9.10
N THR A 35 42.46 -17.26 9.55
CA THR A 35 41.92 -17.28 10.93
C THR A 35 40.44 -16.88 11.16
N LEU A 36 39.74 -17.85 11.77
CA LEU A 36 38.48 -17.81 12.56
C LEU A 36 37.14 -17.90 11.83
N SER A 37 36.67 -19.15 11.80
CA SER A 37 35.27 -19.58 11.79
C SER A 37 34.45 -18.97 12.92
N VAL A 38 33.32 -18.35 12.58
CA VAL A 38 32.20 -18.16 13.50
C VAL A 38 30.92 -18.51 12.74
N ASP A 39 30.35 -19.67 13.09
CA ASP A 39 29.00 -20.06 12.73
C ASP A 39 28.01 -19.00 13.22
N SER A 40 27.14 -18.53 12.34
CA SER A 40 25.94 -17.78 12.72
C SER A 40 24.80 -18.24 11.84
N VAL A 41 24.07 -19.19 12.39
CA VAL A 41 22.79 -19.71 11.92
C VAL A 41 21.83 -18.53 11.79
N GLN A 42 21.55 -18.15 10.55
CA GLN A 42 20.53 -17.16 10.23
C GLN A 42 19.17 -17.82 10.44
N SER A 43 18.54 -17.50 11.57
CA SER A 43 17.14 -17.85 11.85
C SER A 43 16.26 -17.09 10.85
N GLN A 44 15.67 -17.81 9.90
CA GLN A 44 14.58 -17.28 9.08
C GLN A 44 13.37 -17.04 10.00
N PRO A 45 12.67 -15.89 9.92
CA PRO A 45 11.41 -15.73 10.61
C PRO A 45 10.36 -16.65 9.99
N ASP A 46 9.58 -17.27 10.87
CA ASP A 46 8.51 -18.23 10.58
C ASP A 46 7.63 -17.79 9.41
N SER A 47 7.51 -18.69 8.43
CA SER A 47 6.56 -18.55 7.34
C SER A 47 5.15 -18.63 7.92
N VAL A 48 4.47 -17.49 8.03
CA VAL A 48 3.02 -17.45 8.25
C VAL A 48 2.39 -18.23 7.10
N VAL A 49 1.82 -19.39 7.41
CA VAL A 49 1.06 -20.19 6.45
C VAL A 49 -0.24 -19.44 6.18
N VAL A 50 -0.24 -18.55 5.19
CA VAL A 50 -1.44 -17.87 4.73
C VAL A 50 -2.28 -18.90 4.00
N SER A 51 -3.39 -19.29 4.61
CA SER A 51 -4.40 -20.15 3.96
C SER A 51 -5.17 -19.31 2.94
N PRO A 52 -5.49 -19.82 1.75
CA PRO A 52 -6.28 -19.09 0.76
C PRO A 52 -7.61 -18.59 1.36
N LEU A 53 -8.03 -17.37 1.02
CA LEU A 53 -9.32 -16.85 1.47
C LEU A 53 -10.45 -17.48 0.65
N GLU A 54 -11.06 -18.54 1.17
CA GLU A 54 -12.06 -19.32 0.42
C GLU A 54 -13.47 -18.69 0.40
N ASP A 55 -13.76 -17.71 1.27
CA ASP A 55 -15.08 -17.06 1.36
C ASP A 55 -15.06 -15.63 0.82
N GLU A 56 -15.18 -15.52 -0.50
CA GLU A 56 -15.23 -14.24 -1.23
C GLU A 56 -16.32 -13.30 -0.71
N ALA A 57 -17.50 -13.83 -0.35
CA ALA A 57 -18.61 -13.03 0.13
C ALA A 57 -18.28 -12.38 1.49
N LYS A 58 -17.62 -13.14 2.38
CA LYS A 58 -17.13 -12.62 3.66
C LYS A 58 -16.07 -11.54 3.46
N VAL A 59 -15.15 -11.71 2.51
CA VAL A 59 -14.12 -10.69 2.22
C VAL A 59 -14.74 -9.41 1.66
N LYS A 60 -15.68 -9.53 0.71
CA LYS A 60 -16.41 -8.39 0.17
C LYS A 60 -17.19 -7.64 1.25
N ALA A 61 -17.89 -8.36 2.14
CA ALA A 61 -18.62 -7.75 3.25
C ALA A 61 -17.68 -7.01 4.20
N PHE A 62 -16.52 -7.59 4.52
CA PHE A 62 -15.49 -6.97 5.33
C PHE A 62 -14.95 -5.67 4.72
N LEU A 63 -14.59 -5.69 3.44
CA LEU A 63 -14.09 -4.50 2.74
C LEU A 63 -15.17 -3.41 2.63
N GLN A 64 -16.42 -3.79 2.32
CA GLN A 64 -17.56 -2.88 2.30
C GLN A 64 -17.74 -2.19 3.66
N ASP A 65 -17.76 -2.98 4.75
CA ASP A 65 -17.92 -2.47 6.10
C ASP A 65 -16.77 -1.55 6.52
N PHE A 66 -15.54 -1.89 6.17
CA PHE A 66 -14.38 -1.06 6.48
C PHE A 66 -14.47 0.30 5.79
N TYR A 67 -14.84 0.31 4.50
CA TYR A 67 -15.00 1.54 3.74
C TYR A 67 -16.12 2.41 4.30
N ASP A 68 -17.32 1.84 4.50
CA ASP A 68 -18.47 2.61 4.96
C ASP A 68 -18.27 3.18 6.37
N LYS A 69 -17.62 2.45 7.27
CA LYS A 69 -17.48 2.84 8.68
C LYS A 69 -16.27 3.70 8.96
N TYR A 70 -15.16 3.50 8.25
CA TYR A 70 -13.86 4.08 8.63
C TYR A 70 -13.23 4.94 7.54
N VAL A 71 -13.35 4.56 6.25
CA VAL A 71 -12.77 5.35 5.13
C VAL A 71 -13.67 6.49 4.70
N PHE A 72 -14.98 6.25 4.57
CA PHE A 72 -15.95 7.26 4.17
C PHE A 72 -16.84 7.72 5.32
N GLN A 73 -16.92 6.94 6.40
CA GLN A 73 -17.70 7.25 7.59
C GLN A 73 -19.18 7.57 7.28
N THR A 74 -19.72 6.95 6.22
CA THR A 74 -21.14 7.01 5.84
C THR A 74 -22.01 6.20 6.78
N GLN A 75 -21.40 5.29 7.53
CA GLN A 75 -22.02 4.52 8.61
C GLN A 75 -21.22 4.70 9.91
N LYS A 76 -21.91 4.57 11.05
CA LYS A 76 -21.26 4.69 12.36
C LYS A 76 -20.42 3.44 12.66
N GLY A 77 -19.10 3.62 12.73
CA GLY A 77 -18.17 2.63 13.27
C GLY A 77 -18.22 2.51 14.80
N LYS A 78 -17.63 1.43 15.33
CA LYS A 78 -17.41 1.28 16.78
C LYS A 78 -16.03 1.75 17.24
N LEU A 79 -15.12 1.89 16.28
CA LEU A 79 -13.71 2.25 16.45
C LEU A 79 -13.46 3.60 15.77
N THR A 80 -12.40 4.29 16.16
CA THR A 80 -11.81 5.35 15.33
C THR A 80 -11.17 4.76 14.08
N TYR A 81 -10.76 5.60 13.13
CA TYR A 81 -10.03 5.13 11.95
C TYR A 81 -8.70 4.48 12.34
N GLU A 82 -7.97 5.06 13.29
CA GLU A 82 -6.68 4.56 13.77
C GLU A 82 -6.83 3.20 14.45
N GLU A 83 -7.82 3.05 15.33
CA GLU A 83 -8.16 1.78 15.97
C GLU A 83 -8.58 0.71 14.95
N ALA A 84 -9.33 1.11 13.92
CA ALA A 84 -9.72 0.22 12.83
C ALA A 84 -8.51 -0.25 12.02
N VAL A 85 -7.57 0.64 11.70
CA VAL A 85 -6.31 0.27 11.01
C VAL A 85 -5.50 -0.70 11.87
N GLN A 86 -5.36 -0.45 13.18
CA GLN A 86 -4.67 -1.36 14.09
C GLN A 86 -5.33 -2.74 14.19
N THR A 87 -6.66 -2.80 14.08
CA THR A 87 -7.42 -4.04 14.18
C THR A 87 -7.43 -4.84 12.87
N PHE A 88 -7.63 -4.16 11.75
CA PHE A 88 -7.96 -4.78 10.47
C PHE A 88 -6.83 -4.76 9.44
N CYS A 89 -5.72 -4.08 9.70
CA CYS A 89 -4.53 -4.13 8.86
C CYS A 89 -3.42 -4.98 9.50
N THR A 90 -2.64 -5.69 8.70
CA THR A 90 -1.43 -6.36 9.20
C THR A 90 -0.38 -5.34 9.63
N PRO A 91 0.61 -5.71 10.47
CA PRO A 91 1.68 -4.80 10.87
C PRO A 91 2.43 -4.14 9.69
N GLU A 92 2.60 -4.87 8.59
CA GLU A 92 3.26 -4.36 7.38
C GLU A 92 2.44 -3.24 6.73
N LEU A 93 1.12 -3.43 6.60
CA LEU A 93 0.25 -2.40 6.06
C LEU A 93 0.11 -1.20 7.02
N GLN A 94 0.05 -1.44 8.33
CA GLN A 94 0.07 -0.37 9.32
C GLN A 94 1.34 0.48 9.18
N LYS A 95 2.50 -0.15 9.02
CA LYS A 95 3.75 0.55 8.77
C LYS A 95 3.70 1.35 7.48
N TYR A 96 3.24 0.76 6.38
CA TYR A 96 3.10 1.46 5.10
C TYR A 96 2.23 2.72 5.23
N LEU A 97 1.07 2.61 5.88
CA LEU A 97 0.15 3.74 6.07
C LEU A 97 0.71 4.81 6.99
N SER A 98 1.46 4.42 8.02
CA SER A 98 2.16 5.34 8.93
C SER A 98 3.27 6.09 8.20
N ASP A 99 4.09 5.41 7.41
CA ASP A 99 5.17 6.01 6.61
C ASP A 99 4.63 6.99 5.55
N LYS A 100 3.36 6.84 5.12
CA LYS A 100 2.66 7.74 4.19
C LYS A 100 2.03 8.95 4.84
N TYR A 101 1.89 8.96 6.16
CA TYR A 101 1.27 10.07 6.87
C TYR A 101 2.28 11.20 7.06
N GLU A 102 1.97 12.39 6.54
CA GLU A 102 2.93 13.51 6.46
C GLU A 102 2.83 14.51 7.62
N TYR A 103 1.87 14.33 8.53
CA TYR A 103 1.60 15.27 9.62
C TYR A 103 2.08 14.75 10.98
N GLU A 104 2.21 15.65 11.94
CA GLU A 104 2.53 15.28 13.32
C GLU A 104 1.36 14.54 13.97
N CYS A 105 1.69 13.44 14.66
CA CYS A 105 0.75 12.72 15.49
C CYS A 105 0.82 13.24 16.92
N THR A 106 -0.31 13.72 17.45
CA THR A 106 -0.38 14.19 18.83
C THR A 106 -0.54 13.03 19.81
N ASP A 107 -1.37 12.04 19.46
CA ASP A 107 -1.76 10.94 20.34
C ASP A 107 -1.77 9.60 19.58
N GLY A 108 -0.75 8.77 19.81
CA GLY A 108 -0.62 7.46 19.15
C GLY A 108 -0.21 7.53 17.68
N PRO A 109 -0.24 6.38 16.97
CA PRO A 109 0.13 6.35 15.55
C PRO A 109 -1.00 6.89 14.67
N CYS A 110 -0.63 7.68 13.66
CA CYS A 110 -1.54 8.09 12.59
C CYS A 110 -1.29 7.25 11.34
N TYR A 111 -2.31 7.17 10.49
CA TYR A 111 -2.27 6.39 9.27
C TYR A 111 -2.86 7.20 8.13
N ASP A 112 -2.25 7.14 6.96
CA ASP A 112 -2.75 7.82 5.78
C ASP A 112 -4.06 7.19 5.28
N GLN A 113 -5.17 7.90 5.49
CA GLN A 113 -6.49 7.51 4.96
C GLN A 113 -6.57 7.72 3.44
N THR A 114 -5.77 8.63 2.86
CA THR A 114 -5.84 8.93 1.44
C THR A 114 -5.41 7.74 0.58
N SER A 115 -4.57 6.84 1.11
CA SER A 115 -4.18 5.56 0.47
C SER A 115 -5.37 4.67 0.07
N PHE A 116 -6.52 4.79 0.74
CA PHE A 116 -7.75 4.05 0.41
C PHE A 116 -8.70 4.81 -0.54
N ARG A 117 -8.39 6.08 -0.82
CA ARG A 117 -9.28 7.05 -1.48
C ARG A 117 -8.72 7.47 -2.84
N SER A 118 -9.47 8.33 -3.54
CA SER A 118 -8.94 8.99 -4.71
C SER A 118 -7.93 10.07 -4.29
N ASP A 119 -7.05 10.47 -5.20
CA ASP A 119 -6.14 11.60 -4.97
C ASP A 119 -6.83 12.96 -5.20
N ALA A 120 -8.14 12.96 -5.50
CA ALA A 120 -8.90 14.17 -5.72
C ALA A 120 -9.24 14.85 -4.38
N GLN A 121 -8.91 16.14 -4.27
CA GLN A 121 -9.24 16.94 -3.09
C GLN A 121 -10.69 17.42 -3.06
N ASP A 122 -11.32 17.54 -4.24
CA ASP A 122 -12.69 18.00 -4.42
C ASP A 122 -13.34 17.22 -5.57
N GLY A 123 -14.66 17.24 -5.64
CA GLY A 123 -15.39 16.51 -6.66
C GLY A 123 -16.73 17.13 -7.02
N PRO A 124 -17.40 16.57 -8.04
CA PRO A 124 -18.64 17.13 -8.56
C PRO A 124 -19.84 17.00 -7.58
N SER A 125 -19.67 16.33 -6.44
CA SER A 125 -20.73 16.12 -5.44
C SER A 125 -20.16 15.73 -4.07
N GLU A 126 -21.03 15.61 -3.06
CA GLU A 126 -20.67 15.09 -1.73
C GLU A 126 -20.80 13.56 -1.62
N GLU A 127 -20.93 12.84 -2.73
CA GLU A 127 -21.22 11.40 -2.70
C GLU A 127 -19.97 10.56 -2.38
N TYR A 128 -20.07 9.75 -1.33
CA TYR A 128 -19.11 8.71 -0.96
C TYR A 128 -19.79 7.36 -0.92
N LYS A 129 -19.27 6.39 -1.69
CA LYS A 129 -19.75 5.00 -1.61
C LYS A 129 -18.79 4.04 -2.26
N VAL A 130 -18.75 2.81 -1.77
CA VAL A 130 -18.26 1.69 -2.58
C VAL A 130 -19.26 1.43 -3.70
N VAL A 131 -18.75 1.32 -4.93
CA VAL A 131 -19.54 0.99 -6.12
C VAL A 131 -19.49 -0.51 -6.39
N GLU A 132 -18.30 -1.09 -6.27
CA GLU A 132 -18.08 -2.48 -6.63
C GLU A 132 -16.81 -3.03 -5.96
N ILE A 133 -16.84 -4.31 -5.61
CA ILE A 133 -15.67 -5.06 -5.12
C ILE A 133 -15.53 -6.30 -6.01
N ILE A 134 -14.42 -6.39 -6.74
CA ILE A 134 -14.15 -7.47 -7.69
C ILE A 134 -12.92 -8.26 -7.24
N PRO A 135 -13.00 -9.60 -7.06
CA PRO A 135 -11.82 -10.43 -6.85
C PRO A 135 -10.96 -10.45 -8.11
N GLU A 136 -9.66 -10.27 -7.97
CA GLU A 136 -8.69 -10.32 -9.08
C GLU A 136 -7.81 -11.58 -9.04
N GLY A 137 -8.05 -12.50 -8.08
CA GLY A 137 -7.26 -13.70 -7.85
C GLY A 137 -6.14 -13.46 -6.82
N GLU A 138 -5.55 -14.54 -6.30
CA GLU A 138 -4.47 -14.48 -5.29
C GLU A 138 -4.82 -13.55 -4.11
N ASP A 139 -6.06 -13.67 -3.60
CA ASP A 139 -6.57 -12.87 -2.49
C ASP A 139 -6.55 -11.34 -2.69
N TRP A 140 -6.36 -10.87 -3.94
CA TRP A 140 -6.51 -9.48 -4.33
C TRP A 140 -7.95 -9.13 -4.67
N TYR A 141 -8.36 -7.95 -4.21
CA TYR A 141 -9.67 -7.38 -4.47
C TYR A 141 -9.53 -5.95 -4.98
N LYS A 142 -10.13 -5.65 -6.12
CA LYS A 142 -10.27 -4.28 -6.60
C LYS A 142 -11.54 -3.66 -6.00
N VAL A 143 -11.36 -2.65 -5.16
CA VAL A 143 -12.45 -1.83 -4.63
C VAL A 143 -12.58 -0.60 -5.51
N THR A 144 -13.74 -0.45 -6.13
CA THR A 144 -14.12 0.73 -6.92
C THR A 144 -15.13 1.55 -6.13
N PHE A 145 -14.96 2.86 -6.08
CA PHE A 145 -15.76 3.74 -5.23
C PHE A 145 -16.01 5.10 -5.88
N LEU A 146 -16.93 5.86 -5.28
CA LEU A 146 -17.06 7.30 -5.45
C LEU A 146 -16.47 8.00 -4.23
N ASP A 147 -15.66 9.02 -4.49
CA ASP A 147 -15.01 9.89 -3.51
C ASP A 147 -15.29 11.34 -3.91
N MET A 148 -16.22 11.99 -3.20
CA MET A 148 -16.82 13.27 -3.63
C MET A 148 -17.42 13.18 -5.06
N GLY A 149 -18.01 12.04 -5.41
CA GLY A 149 -18.52 11.78 -6.77
C GLY A 149 -17.45 11.49 -7.84
N ASN A 150 -16.15 11.60 -7.53
CA ASN A 150 -15.10 11.13 -8.42
C ASN A 150 -14.98 9.61 -8.36
N ARG A 151 -14.92 8.95 -9.52
CA ARG A 151 -14.72 7.50 -9.57
C ARG A 151 -13.25 7.16 -9.33
N GLY A 152 -12.97 6.46 -8.23
CA GLY A 152 -11.65 5.94 -7.87
C GLY A 152 -11.62 4.42 -7.76
N SER A 153 -10.41 3.86 -7.70
CA SER A 153 -10.22 2.44 -7.39
C SER A 153 -8.86 2.17 -6.77
N VAL A 154 -8.83 1.23 -5.82
CA VAL A 154 -7.59 0.66 -5.27
C VAL A 154 -7.66 -0.85 -5.31
N LYS A 155 -6.51 -1.51 -5.31
CA LYS A 155 -6.40 -2.97 -5.09
C LYS A 155 -5.96 -3.22 -3.66
N ILE A 156 -6.61 -4.16 -3.00
CA ILE A 156 -6.34 -4.54 -1.62
C ILE A 156 -6.08 -6.03 -1.59
N HIS A 157 -4.96 -6.44 -1.00
CA HIS A 157 -4.71 -7.83 -0.68
C HIS A 157 -5.24 -8.12 0.72
N CYS A 158 -6.00 -9.21 0.85
CA CYS A 158 -6.54 -9.66 2.13
C CYS A 158 -5.88 -10.97 2.56
N VAL A 159 -5.78 -11.19 3.86
CA VAL A 159 -5.23 -12.41 4.44
C VAL A 159 -6.06 -12.85 5.64
N ALA A 160 -6.09 -14.16 5.91
CA ALA A 160 -6.53 -14.69 7.18
C ALA A 160 -5.35 -14.74 8.17
N GLU A 161 -5.51 -14.13 9.34
CA GLU A 161 -4.56 -14.22 10.46
C GLU A 161 -5.29 -14.87 11.65
N GLY A 162 -5.16 -16.19 11.77
CA GLY A 162 -6.03 -17.00 12.62
C GLY A 162 -7.48 -16.96 12.12
N ASP A 163 -8.41 -16.63 13.01
CA ASP A 163 -9.84 -16.51 12.67
C ASP A 163 -10.23 -15.12 12.12
N ALA A 164 -9.30 -14.17 12.12
CA ALA A 164 -9.53 -12.78 11.73
C ALA A 164 -9.13 -12.53 10.26
N LEU A 165 -9.99 -11.78 9.55
CA LEU A 165 -9.68 -11.27 8.23
C LEU A 165 -8.97 -9.92 8.36
N LYS A 166 -7.85 -9.74 7.65
CA LYS A 166 -7.08 -8.49 7.62
C LYS A 166 -6.71 -8.08 6.20
N MET A 167 -6.39 -6.80 6.04
CA MET A 167 -5.76 -6.25 4.84
C MET A 167 -4.25 -6.20 5.04
N SER A 168 -3.48 -6.68 4.06
CA SER A 168 -2.02 -6.76 4.17
C SER A 168 -1.27 -5.85 3.19
N GLU A 169 -1.90 -5.46 2.09
CA GLU A 169 -1.27 -4.60 1.08
C GLU A 169 -2.32 -3.77 0.32
N ILE A 170 -1.93 -2.57 -0.11
CA ILE A 170 -2.75 -1.69 -0.95
C ILE A 170 -1.93 -1.22 -2.14
N LYS A 171 -2.54 -1.22 -3.34
CA LYS A 171 -1.98 -0.67 -4.57
C LYS A 171 -2.94 0.33 -5.19
N LYS A 172 -2.48 1.57 -5.38
CA LYS A 172 -3.14 2.56 -6.23
C LYS A 172 -2.78 2.33 -7.70
N LYS A 173 -3.70 2.69 -8.60
CA LYS A 173 -3.46 2.67 -10.05
C LYS A 173 -2.61 3.86 -10.49
#